data_AF-A0A8T5GKZ1-F1
#
_entry.id   AF-A0A8T5GKZ1-F1
#
_cell.length_a   1.000
_cell.length_b   1.000
_cell.length_c   1.000
_cell.angle_alpha   90.00
_cell.angle_beta   90.00
_cell.angle_gamma   90.00
#
_symmetry.space_group_name_H-M   'P 1'
#
loop_
_entity.id
_entity.type
_entity.pdbx_description
1 polymer ?
#
loop_
_entity_poly.entity_id
_entity_poly.type
_entity_poly.pdbx_seq_one_letter_code
_entity_poly.pdbx_strand_id
1 'polypeptide(L)'
;MVNDPLLKDTRTWISELRDICEMNFDQPEEARRQIRQMQVEWRDAMEEGMLNPSNREGLESRAFRLLTCTDKEWLAWLDNLDFWKAGWKPENVGENEN
;
A
#
# COMPACT_ATOMS: atom_id res chain seq x y z
N MET A 1 17.55 -14.72 21.73
CA MET A 1 16.51 -13.67 21.58
C MET A 1 15.73 -14.06 20.35
N VAL A 2 14.56 -14.64 20.54
CA VAL A 2 13.68 -15.07 19.44
C VAL A 2 13.09 -13.79 18.88
N ASN A 3 13.53 -13.37 17.68
CA ASN A 3 12.71 -12.46 16.89
C ASN A 3 11.42 -13.24 16.65
N ASP A 4 10.29 -12.82 17.21
CA ASP A 4 8.98 -13.34 16.79
C ASP A 4 8.87 -13.11 15.27
N PRO A 5 9.04 -14.14 14.42
CA PRO A 5 9.21 -13.97 12.98
C PRO A 5 7.93 -13.53 12.26
N LEU A 6 6.83 -13.37 13.01
CA LEU A 6 5.47 -13.28 12.51
C LEU A 6 4.89 -11.86 12.55
N LEU A 7 5.49 -10.95 13.32
CA LEU A 7 5.09 -9.53 13.27
C LEU A 7 5.78 -8.87 12.08
N LYS A 8 5.22 -9.05 10.88
CA LYS A 8 5.61 -8.23 9.72
C LYS A 8 5.30 -6.76 10.06
N ASP A 9 6.35 -5.97 10.29
CA ASP A 9 6.23 -4.52 10.40
C ASP A 9 5.55 -3.93 9.16
N THR A 10 4.75 -2.88 9.34
CA THR A 10 4.12 -2.13 8.22
C THR A 10 5.11 -1.72 7.14
N ARG A 11 6.38 -1.47 7.52
CA ARG A 11 7.46 -1.14 6.61
C ARG A 11 7.76 -2.27 5.62
N THR A 12 7.66 -3.52 6.06
CA THR A 12 7.79 -4.71 5.21
C THR A 12 6.68 -4.75 4.18
N TRP A 13 5.42 -4.57 4.60
CA TRP A 13 4.28 -4.52 3.68
C TRP A 13 4.36 -3.37 2.68
N ILE A 14 4.81 -2.19 3.12
CA ILE A 14 5.05 -1.04 2.23
C ILE A 14 6.14 -1.37 1.20
N SER A 15 7.21 -2.07 1.62
CA SER A 15 8.28 -2.48 0.72
C SER A 15 7.80 -3.52 -0.30
N GLU A 16 7.04 -4.53 0.14
CA GLU A 16 6.44 -5.53 -0.76
C GLU A 16 5.46 -4.88 -1.76
N LEU A 17 4.63 -3.93 -1.29
CA LEU A 17 3.73 -3.17 -2.15
C LEU A 17 4.51 -2.39 -3.20
N ARG A 18 5.61 -1.74 -2.80
CA ARG A 18 6.50 -1.01 -3.69
C ARG A 18 7.13 -1.94 -4.72
N ASP A 19 7.68 -3.08 -4.29
CA ASP A 19 8.31 -4.06 -5.17
C ASP A 19 7.33 -4.57 -6.22
N ILE A 20 6.10 -4.91 -5.85
CA ILE A 20 5.06 -5.32 -6.81
C ILE A 20 4.80 -4.23 -7.84
N CYS A 21 4.75 -2.98 -7.40
CA CYS A 21 4.48 -1.87 -8.30
C CYS A 21 5.67 -1.54 -9.21
N GLU A 22 6.90 -1.60 -8.69
CA GLU A 22 8.14 -1.40 -9.45
C GLU A 22 8.43 -2.56 -10.40
N MET A 23 8.09 -3.80 -10.06
CA MET A 23 8.22 -4.96 -10.96
C MET A 23 7.22 -4.94 -12.10
N ASN A 24 6.07 -4.29 -11.92
CA ASN A 24 4.99 -4.23 -12.90
C ASN A 24 4.74 -2.78 -13.36
N PHE A 25 5.80 -1.96 -13.40
CA PHE A 25 5.71 -0.55 -13.80
C PHE A 25 5.21 -0.39 -15.25
N ASP A 26 5.50 -1.36 -16.11
CA ASP A 26 5.02 -1.45 -17.50
C ASP A 26 3.65 -2.14 -17.62
N GLN A 27 3.17 -2.79 -16.56
CA GLN A 27 1.92 -3.55 -16.50
C GLN A 27 1.09 -3.17 -15.26
N PRO A 28 0.55 -1.93 -15.21
CA PRO A 28 -0.19 -1.44 -14.06
C PRO A 28 -1.43 -2.28 -13.74
N GLU A 29 -2.06 -2.93 -14.73
CA GLU A 29 -3.20 -3.83 -14.50
C GLU A 29 -2.83 -5.06 -13.64
N GLU A 30 -1.67 -5.67 -13.90
CA GLU A 30 -1.18 -6.81 -13.11
C GLU A 30 -0.76 -6.36 -11.71
N ALA A 31 -0.14 -5.19 -11.59
CA ALA A 31 0.15 -4.58 -10.30
C ALA A 31 -1.13 -4.38 -9.49
N ARG A 32 -2.16 -3.76 -10.08
CA ARG A 32 -3.47 -3.54 -9.44
C ARG A 32 -4.12 -4.85 -8.99
N ARG A 33 -3.97 -5.92 -9.76
CA ARG A 33 -4.49 -7.25 -9.38
C ARG A 33 -3.77 -7.79 -8.14
N GLN A 34 -2.45 -7.70 -8.09
CA GLN A 34 -1.66 -8.13 -6.94
C GLN A 34 -1.93 -7.25 -5.71
N ILE A 35 -2.08 -5.94 -5.87
CA ILE A 35 -2.47 -5.04 -4.77
C ILE A 35 -3.78 -5.50 -4.14
N ARG A 36 -4.81 -5.81 -4.93
CA ARG A 36 -6.09 -6.32 -4.38
C ARG A 36 -5.91 -7.62 -3.59
N GLN A 37 -4.96 -8.47 -3.98
CA GLN A 37 -4.63 -9.67 -3.23
C GLN A 37 -3.92 -9.32 -1.91
N MET A 38 -2.99 -8.37 -1.91
CA MET A 38 -2.37 -7.87 -0.67
C MET A 38 -3.39 -7.28 0.30
N GLN A 39 -4.44 -6.60 -0.18
CA GLN A 39 -5.51 -6.08 0.69
C GLN A 39 -6.20 -7.19 1.49
N VAL A 40 -6.34 -8.38 0.89
CA VAL A 40 -6.86 -9.57 1.56
C VAL A 40 -5.86 -10.06 2.62
N GLU A 41 -4.57 -10.16 2.29
CA GLU A 41 -3.53 -10.56 3.23
C GLU A 41 -3.41 -9.60 4.43
N TRP A 42 -3.53 -8.29 4.19
CA TRP A 42 -3.52 -7.28 5.27
C TRP A 42 -4.73 -7.42 6.18
N ARG A 43 -5.91 -7.76 5.63
CA ARG A 43 -7.10 -8.03 6.44
C ARG A 43 -6.87 -9.27 7.29
N ASP A 44 -6.43 -10.37 6.69
CA ASP A 44 -6.24 -11.64 7.40
C ASP A 44 -5.15 -11.47 8.49
N ALA A 45 -4.04 -10.79 8.18
CA ALA A 45 -2.99 -10.46 9.16
C ALA A 45 -3.49 -9.54 10.28
N MET A 46 -4.44 -8.65 10.00
CA MET A 46 -5.08 -7.83 11.04
C MET A 46 -5.98 -8.68 11.95
N GLU A 47 -6.74 -9.61 11.38
CA GLU A 47 -7.61 -10.53 12.14
C GLU A 47 -6.78 -11.47 13.04
N GLU A 48 -5.58 -11.86 12.59
CA GLU A 48 -4.62 -12.65 13.37
C GLU A 48 -3.81 -11.81 14.38
N GLY A 49 -4.01 -10.49 14.44
CA GLY A 49 -3.30 -9.58 15.35
C GLY A 49 -1.84 -9.30 14.95
N MET A 50 -1.43 -9.70 13.75
CA MET A 50 -0.11 -9.41 13.18
C MET A 50 -0.01 -7.99 12.60
N LEU A 51 -1.15 -7.38 12.24
CA LEU A 51 -1.23 -6.03 11.70
C LEU A 51 -2.19 -5.14 12.50
N ASN A 52 -1.72 -3.99 12.96
CA ASN A 52 -2.57 -3.02 13.68
C ASN A 52 -3.54 -2.33 12.70
N PRO A 53 -4.82 -2.10 13.09
CA PRO A 53 -5.78 -1.29 12.34
C PRO A 53 -5.22 0.00 11.70
N SER A 54 -4.46 0.80 12.46
CA SER A 54 -3.89 2.06 11.95
C SER A 54 -2.85 1.84 10.85
N ASN A 55 -2.11 0.73 10.93
CA ASN A 55 -1.14 0.35 9.92
C ASN A 55 -1.83 -0.15 8.64
N ARG A 56 -2.88 -0.95 8.80
CA ARG A 56 -3.73 -1.41 7.70
C ARG A 56 -4.35 -0.22 6.97
N GLU A 57 -4.92 0.74 7.69
CA GLU A 57 -5.55 1.93 7.08
C GLU A 57 -4.56 2.71 6.20
N GLY A 58 -3.30 2.83 6.64
CA GLY A 58 -2.24 3.45 5.84
C GLY A 58 -1.91 2.68 4.56
N LEU A 59 -1.85 1.35 4.64
CA LEU A 59 -1.62 0.47 3.48
C LEU A 59 -2.81 0.53 2.50
N GLU A 60 -4.04 0.42 3.02
CA GLU A 60 -5.28 0.51 2.25
C GLU A 60 -5.40 1.86 1.53
N SER A 61 -5.04 2.96 2.18
CA SER A 61 -5.07 4.30 1.57
C SER A 61 -4.11 4.40 0.37
N ARG A 62 -2.92 3.78 0.47
CA ARG A 62 -1.94 3.72 -0.63
C ARG A 62 -2.44 2.82 -1.75
N ALA A 63 -2.92 1.62 -1.41
CA ALA A 63 -3.51 0.70 -2.36
C ALA A 63 -4.66 1.36 -3.12
N PHE A 64 -5.58 2.02 -2.44
CA PHE A 64 -6.69 2.74 -3.07
C PHE A 64 -6.19 3.78 -4.08
N ARG A 65 -5.14 4.54 -3.75
CA ARG A 65 -4.57 5.53 -4.67
C ARG A 65 -3.97 4.88 -5.91
N LEU A 66 -3.22 3.79 -5.73
CA LEU A 66 -2.63 3.01 -6.82
C LEU A 66 -3.70 2.32 -7.70
N LEU A 67 -4.80 1.89 -7.09
CA LEU A 67 -5.92 1.27 -7.80
C LEU A 67 -6.78 2.28 -8.57
N THR A 68 -6.87 3.53 -8.12
CA THR A 68 -7.71 4.57 -8.72
C THR A 68 -6.96 5.54 -9.64
N CYS A 69 -5.62 5.58 -9.57
CA CYS A 69 -4.82 6.46 -10.43
C CYS A 69 -4.76 5.96 -11.87
N THR A 70 -4.57 6.88 -12.80
CA THR A 70 -4.30 6.56 -14.21
C THR A 70 -2.90 5.98 -14.41
N ASP A 71 -2.64 5.36 -15.55
CA ASP A 71 -1.33 4.74 -15.83
C ASP A 71 -0.20 5.78 -15.91
N LYS A 72 -0.52 7.04 -16.23
CA LYS A 72 0.45 8.16 -16.19
C LYS A 72 0.79 8.55 -14.75
N GLU A 73 -0.23 8.62 -13.89
CA GLU A 73 -0.06 8.94 -12.47
C GLU A 73 0.60 7.79 -11.71
N TRP A 74 0.40 6.54 -12.16
CA TRP A 74 1.02 5.36 -11.58
C TRP A 74 2.52 5.52 -11.43
N LEU A 75 3.21 5.84 -12.53
CA LEU A 75 4.67 6.08 -12.53
C LEU A 75 5.07 7.25 -11.61
N ALA A 76 4.26 8.31 -11.58
CA ALA A 76 4.52 9.45 -10.68
C ALA A 76 4.39 9.06 -9.19
N TRP A 77 3.50 8.13 -8.85
CA TRP A 77 3.39 7.59 -7.49
C TRP A 77 4.56 6.67 -7.13
N LEU A 78 5.07 5.89 -8.08
CA LEU A 78 6.25 5.03 -7.85
C LEU A 78 7.48 5.87 -7.50
N ASP A 79 7.72 6.95 -8.25
CA ASP A 79 8.83 7.88 -8.03
C ASP A 79 8.66 8.75 -6.77
N ASN A 80 7.47 8.76 -6.15
CA ASN A 80 7.20 9.56 -4.96
C ASN A 80 7.74 8.88 -3.70
N LEU A 81 8.97 9.21 -3.30
CA LEU A 81 9.58 8.67 -2.07
C LEU A 81 8.78 9.00 -0.80
N ASP A 82 8.09 10.14 -0.74
CA ASP A 82 7.25 10.53 0.40
C ASP A 82 6.01 9.63 0.53
N PHE A 83 5.44 9.15 -0.58
CA PHE A 83 4.35 8.17 -0.58
C PHE A 83 4.74 6.87 0.13
N TRP A 84 5.99 6.45 -0.01
CA TRP A 84 6.53 5.23 0.61
C TRP A 84 7.02 5.42 2.06
N LYS A 85 7.03 6.66 2.59
CA LYS A 85 7.44 6.89 3.99
C LYS A 85 6.36 6.44 4.97
N ALA A 86 6.79 5.84 6.07
CA ALA A 86 5.92 5.56 7.21
C ALA A 86 5.36 6.87 7.76
N GLY A 87 4.03 6.99 7.84
CA GLY A 87 3.35 8.23 8.24
C GLY A 87 2.82 9.09 7.09
N TRP A 88 3.01 8.70 5.83
CA TRP A 88 2.28 9.33 4.72
C TRP A 88 0.78 9.19 4.94
N LYS A 89 0.08 10.30 4.72
CA LYS A 89 -1.38 10.40 4.72
C LYS A 89 -1.79 10.96 3.36
N PRO A 90 -2.87 10.46 2.76
CA PRO A 90 -3.42 11.12 1.58
C PRO A 90 -3.77 12.56 1.98
N GLU A 91 -3.17 13.55 1.32
CA GLU A 91 -3.66 14.93 1.41
C GLU A 91 -5.14 14.88 1.02
N ASN A 92 -6.01 15.40 1.90
CA ASN A 92 -7.47 15.34 1.84
C ASN A 92 -8.02 15.10 0.43
N VAL A 93 -8.55 13.90 0.17
CA VAL A 93 -9.60 13.76 -0.85
C VAL A 93 -10.86 14.35 -0.24
N GLY A 94 -10.94 15.68 -0.26
CA GLY A 94 -12.01 16.42 0.38
C GLY A 94 -11.82 17.91 0.12
N GLU A 95 -12.13 18.33 -1.11
CA GLU A 95 -12.70 19.64 -1.43
C GLU A 95 -13.14 19.63 -2.91
N ASN A 96 -14.32 19.07 -3.17
CA ASN A 96 -15.23 19.54 -4.21
C ASN A 96 -16.66 19.35 -3.68
N GLU A 97 -16.97 20.12 -2.66
CA GLU A 97 -18.34 20.60 -2.46
C GLU A 97 -18.62 21.63 -3.57
N ASN A 98 -19.56 21.34 -4.47
CA ASN A 98 -20.57 22.28 -4.98
C ASN A 98 -21.46 21.61 -6.05
#